data_AF-A0A7S1LYR5-F1
#
_entry.id   AF-A0A7S1LYR5-F1
#
_cell.length_a   1.000
_cell.length_b   1.000
_cell.length_c   1.000
_cell.angle_alpha   90.00
_cell.angle_beta   90.00
_cell.angle_gamma   90.00
#
_symmetry.space_group_name_H-M   'P 1'
#
loop_
_entity.id
_entity.type
_entity.pdbx_description
1 polymer ?
#
loop_
_entity_poly.entity_id
_entity_poly.type
_entity_poly.pdbx_seq_one_letter_code
_entity_poly.pdbx_strand_id
1 'polypeptide(L)'
;SRPIILAILSVMCIASMGGGFAVLPVVIAKGNLFIFIQEFVYIQFTGVLDYFYTASEECLPGGPNFSYSYYQSLGNIIANLAGFAGTIVFQKFFQKGTFRFVFWCTTFMKIAASAFDIVIVKRWNVDAGIPDKAAYIFGDAIVYQLTTMLDFMPSVVLNSRLCPKGMEATIYALLAGVSNFGQVSSRTIGYMVSEWLEIRTVVPCDFTNLPYLIIIGHMLMPLLLLPLTVLLLPPHRINEPVTGIEDRDPDPAPKTMPREVGGKHAAGEGSDDEDNMS
;
A
#
# COMPACT_ATOMS: atom_id res chain seq x y z
N SER A 1 12.20 -26.50 9.94
CA SER A 1 11.22 -25.71 9.16
C SER A 1 11.74 -24.32 8.77
N ARG A 2 12.32 -23.53 9.69
CA ARG A 2 12.81 -22.16 9.43
C ARG A 2 13.71 -21.97 8.19
N PRO A 3 14.77 -22.78 7.94
CA PRO A 3 15.62 -22.58 6.76
C PRO A 3 14.89 -22.89 5.44
N ILE A 4 13.90 -23.79 5.47
CA ILE A 4 13.09 -24.12 4.29
C ILE A 4 12.17 -22.94 3.93
N ILE A 5 11.54 -22.33 4.93
CA ILE A 5 10.69 -21.14 4.74
C ILE A 5 11.51 -19.99 4.16
N LEU A 6 12.70 -19.72 4.69
CA LEU A 6 13.60 -18.69 4.16
C LEU A 6 14.05 -18.99 2.73
N ALA A 7 14.40 -20.24 2.42
CA ALA A 7 14.75 -20.65 1.07
C ALA A 7 13.60 -20.40 0.09
N ILE A 8 12.38 -20.83 0.43
CA ILE A 8 11.17 -20.62 -0.40
C ILE A 8 10.91 -19.12 -0.58
N LEU A 9 10.91 -18.35 0.50
CA LEU A 9 10.71 -16.90 0.43
C LEU A 9 11.75 -16.22 -0.46
N SER A 10 13.04 -16.57 -0.30
CA SER A 10 14.11 -15.99 -1.11
C SER A 10 13.94 -16.31 -2.60
N VAL A 11 13.58 -17.54 -2.94
CA VAL A 11 13.30 -17.95 -4.33
C VAL A 11 12.09 -17.21 -4.88
N MET A 12 11.01 -17.09 -4.10
CA MET A 12 9.81 -16.39 -4.54
C MET A 12 10.04 -14.87 -4.69
N CYS A 13 10.86 -14.25 -3.84
CA CYS A 13 11.27 -12.84 -3.98
C CYS A 13 12.13 -12.64 -5.23
N ILE A 14 13.11 -13.52 -5.48
CA ILE A 14 13.94 -13.46 -6.68
C ILE A 14 13.08 -13.69 -7.92
N ALA A 15 12.13 -14.62 -7.88
CA ALA A 15 11.22 -14.89 -8.99
C ALA A 15 10.26 -13.71 -9.26
N SER A 16 9.70 -13.08 -8.22
CA SER A 16 8.81 -11.92 -8.39
C SER A 16 9.55 -10.70 -8.95
N MET A 17 10.76 -10.44 -8.44
CA MET A 17 11.60 -9.35 -8.91
C MET A 17 12.16 -9.63 -10.31
N GLY A 18 12.80 -10.78 -10.51
CA GLY A 18 13.42 -11.20 -11.77
C GLY A 18 12.42 -11.42 -12.89
N GLY A 19 11.28 -12.04 -12.60
CA GLY A 19 10.17 -12.19 -13.54
C GLY A 19 9.59 -10.84 -13.97
N GLY A 20 9.52 -9.87 -13.05
CA GLY A 20 9.14 -8.49 -13.37
C GLY A 20 10.04 -7.86 -14.43
N PHE A 21 11.37 -7.99 -14.31
CA PHE A 21 12.32 -7.45 -15.31
C PHE A 21 12.30 -8.21 -16.63
N ALA A 22 11.90 -9.49 -16.64
CA ALA A 22 11.80 -10.28 -17.87
C ALA A 22 10.52 -9.98 -18.68
N VAL A 23 9.42 -9.65 -17.99
CA VAL A 23 8.09 -9.47 -18.61
C VAL A 23 7.76 -8.00 -18.85
N LEU A 24 8.26 -7.08 -18.02
CA LEU A 24 7.88 -5.68 -18.06
C LEU A 24 8.95 -4.77 -18.69
N PRO A 25 8.54 -3.68 -19.35
CA PRO A 25 9.45 -2.60 -19.71
C PRO A 25 10.24 -2.10 -18.49
N VAL A 26 11.50 -1.72 -18.69
CA VAL A 26 12.44 -1.35 -17.62
C VAL A 26 11.89 -0.25 -16.70
N VAL A 27 11.08 0.68 -17.22
CA VAL A 27 10.45 1.75 -16.42
C VAL A 27 9.43 1.17 -15.43
N ILE A 28 8.56 0.28 -15.90
CA ILE A 28 7.53 -0.37 -15.08
C ILE A 28 8.20 -1.35 -14.10
N ALA A 29 9.21 -2.10 -14.55
CA ALA A 29 9.95 -3.02 -13.69
C ALA A 29 10.66 -2.31 -12.53
N LYS A 30 11.26 -1.13 -12.76
CA LYS A 30 11.86 -0.30 -11.70
C LYS A 30 10.82 0.18 -10.68
N GLY A 31 9.66 0.64 -11.15
CA GLY A 31 8.56 1.05 -10.27
C GLY A 31 8.00 -0.11 -9.44
N ASN A 32 7.81 -1.28 -10.07
CA ASN A 32 7.38 -2.51 -9.39
C ASN A 32 8.39 -2.95 -8.32
N LEU A 33 9.69 -2.91 -8.66
CA LEU A 33 10.76 -3.22 -7.74
C LEU A 33 10.75 -2.28 -6.53
N PHE A 34 10.54 -0.98 -6.75
CA PHE A 34 10.45 0.00 -5.68
C PHE A 34 9.32 -0.33 -4.70
N ILE A 35 8.12 -0.60 -5.21
CA ILE A 35 6.93 -0.89 -4.40
C ILE A 35 7.10 -2.22 -3.66
N PHE A 36 7.66 -3.24 -4.32
CA PHE A 36 8.01 -4.49 -3.66
C PHE A 36 8.96 -4.27 -2.47
N ILE A 37 10.05 -3.52 -2.68
CA ILE A 37 11.02 -3.27 -1.63
C ILE A 37 10.41 -2.42 -0.51
N GLN A 38 9.57 -1.44 -0.83
CA GLN A 38 8.85 -0.65 0.18
C GLN A 38 8.01 -1.54 1.11
N GLU A 39 7.22 -2.46 0.53
CA GLU A 39 6.37 -3.37 1.30
C GLU A 39 7.16 -4.45 2.03
N PHE A 40 8.28 -4.91 1.45
CA PHE A 40 9.14 -5.92 2.06
C PHE A 40 9.95 -5.38 3.24
N VAL A 41 10.47 -4.16 3.11
CA VAL A 41 11.34 -3.53 4.11
C VAL A 41 10.52 -3.02 5.30
N TYR A 42 9.28 -2.60 5.09
CA TYR A 42 8.40 -2.27 6.22
C TYR A 42 7.93 -3.55 6.92
N ILE A 43 8.68 -4.01 7.93
CA ILE A 43 8.42 -5.26 8.64
C ILE A 43 7.13 -5.15 9.43
N GLN A 44 6.08 -5.86 9.02
CA GLN A 44 4.80 -5.87 9.72
C GLN A 44 4.82 -6.94 10.84
N PHE A 45 4.68 -6.53 12.10
CA PHE A 45 4.64 -7.45 13.25
C PHE A 45 3.22 -7.92 13.61
N THR A 46 2.41 -8.25 12.59
CA THR A 46 0.98 -8.59 12.76
C THR A 46 0.78 -9.58 13.91
N GLY A 47 -0.05 -9.20 14.89
CA GLY A 47 -0.34 -10.01 16.07
C GLY A 47 0.52 -9.71 17.30
N VAL A 48 1.81 -9.36 17.19
CA VAL A 48 2.67 -9.22 18.39
C VAL A 48 2.27 -8.02 19.25
N LEU A 49 2.04 -6.86 18.61
CA LEU A 49 1.52 -5.66 19.28
C LEU A 49 0.08 -5.87 19.76
N ASP A 50 -0.76 -6.52 18.95
CA ASP A 50 -2.13 -6.87 19.35
C ASP A 50 -2.14 -7.72 20.63
N TYR A 51 -1.28 -8.73 20.69
CA TYR A 51 -1.10 -9.57 21.88
C TYR A 51 -0.61 -8.78 23.08
N PHE A 52 0.30 -7.82 22.90
CA PHE A 52 0.75 -6.95 23.98
C PHE A 52 -0.39 -6.11 24.58
N TYR A 53 -1.28 -5.58 23.74
CA TYR A 53 -2.43 -4.79 24.19
C TYR A 53 -3.55 -5.62 24.84
N THR A 54 -3.74 -6.86 24.39
CA THR A 54 -4.79 -7.77 24.90
C THR A 54 -4.29 -8.84 25.87
N ALA A 55 -3.00 -8.85 26.21
CA ALA A 55 -2.42 -9.82 27.13
C ALA A 55 -3.11 -9.75 28.49
N SER A 56 -3.33 -10.92 29.11
CA SER A 56 -3.89 -11.03 30.45
C SER A 56 -2.87 -10.64 31.53
N GLU A 57 -3.35 -10.34 32.72
CA GLU A 57 -2.53 -9.94 33.87
C GLU A 57 -1.55 -11.05 34.30
N GLU A 58 -1.90 -12.32 34.04
CA GLU A 58 -1.02 -13.48 34.24
C GLU A 58 0.19 -13.48 33.28
N CYS A 59 0.04 -12.90 32.09
CA CYS A 59 1.06 -12.84 31.05
C CYS A 59 1.89 -11.55 31.16
N LEU A 60 1.26 -10.40 31.40
CA LEU A 60 1.93 -9.11 31.57
C LEU A 60 1.37 -8.38 32.81
N PRO A 61 1.97 -8.57 34.01
CA PRO A 61 1.49 -7.94 35.22
C PRO A 61 1.57 -6.41 35.11
N GLY A 62 0.41 -5.77 35.34
CA GLY A 62 0.24 -4.33 35.18
C GLY A 62 -0.01 -3.86 33.75
N GLY A 63 -0.05 -4.71 32.73
CA GLY A 63 -0.26 -4.33 31.33
C GLY A 63 -1.60 -3.64 31.00
N PRO A 64 -1.81 -3.21 29.74
CA PRO A 64 -3.02 -2.49 29.31
C PRO A 64 -4.32 -3.30 29.47
N ASN A 65 -4.24 -4.65 29.39
CA ASN A 65 -5.32 -5.61 29.63
C ASN A 65 -6.65 -5.22 28.94
N PHE A 66 -6.60 -4.83 27.67
CA PHE A 66 -7.81 -4.43 26.95
C PHE A 66 -8.70 -5.64 26.65
N SER A 67 -10.02 -5.48 26.78
CA SER A 67 -10.93 -6.53 26.31
C SER A 67 -10.83 -6.63 24.79
N TYR A 68 -10.89 -7.87 24.29
CA TYR A 68 -10.85 -8.12 22.85
C TYR A 68 -11.96 -7.38 22.10
N SER A 69 -13.16 -7.26 22.71
CA SER A 69 -14.29 -6.52 22.14
C SER A 69 -14.02 -5.02 22.03
N TYR A 70 -13.35 -4.41 23.02
CA TYR A 70 -12.95 -3.01 22.98
C TYR A 70 -11.87 -2.78 21.92
N TYR A 71 -10.83 -3.61 21.93
CA TYR A 71 -9.72 -3.54 20.98
C TYR A 71 -10.21 -3.63 19.53
N GLN A 72 -10.98 -4.69 19.22
CA GLN A 72 -11.41 -4.92 17.84
C GLN A 72 -12.60 -4.09 17.39
N SER A 73 -13.55 -3.75 18.27
CA SER A 73 -14.69 -2.93 17.82
C SER A 73 -14.30 -1.46 17.77
N LEU A 74 -13.89 -0.91 18.91
CA LEU A 74 -13.64 0.53 19.01
C LEU A 74 -12.35 0.92 18.31
N GLY A 75 -11.29 0.13 18.48
CA GLY A 75 -10.00 0.36 17.81
C GLY A 75 -10.16 0.39 16.29
N ASN A 76 -10.80 -0.62 15.70
CA ASN A 76 -11.00 -0.64 14.25
C ASN A 76 -11.92 0.46 13.74
N ILE A 77 -13.00 0.82 14.46
CA ILE A 77 -13.86 1.94 14.03
C ILE A 77 -13.05 3.24 13.98
N ILE A 78 -12.29 3.54 15.03
CA ILE A 78 -11.45 4.73 15.11
C ILE A 78 -10.36 4.70 14.03
N ALA A 79 -9.71 3.56 13.84
CA ALA A 79 -8.68 3.35 12.83
C ALA A 79 -9.23 3.60 11.42
N ASN A 80 -10.40 3.06 11.08
CA ASN A 80 -11.03 3.30 9.78
C ASN A 80 -11.34 4.79 9.55
N LEU A 81 -11.84 5.49 10.57
CA LEU A 81 -12.06 6.94 10.50
C LEU A 81 -10.75 7.71 10.33
N ALA A 82 -9.70 7.33 11.05
CA ALA A 82 -8.36 7.91 10.92
C ALA A 82 -7.76 7.64 9.53
N GLY A 83 -8.00 6.47 8.96
CA GLY A 83 -7.57 6.12 7.61
C GLY A 83 -8.28 6.95 6.54
N PHE A 84 -9.59 7.19 6.70
CA PHE A 84 -10.33 8.11 5.84
C PHE A 84 -9.79 9.55 5.95
N ALA A 85 -9.52 10.01 7.18
CA ALA A 85 -8.88 11.31 7.39
C ALA A 85 -7.49 11.38 6.73
N GLY A 86 -6.66 10.34 6.86
CA GLY A 86 -5.36 10.24 6.19
C GLY A 86 -5.48 10.34 4.67
N THR A 87 -6.50 9.72 4.08
CA THR A 87 -6.79 9.85 2.65
C THR A 87 -7.11 11.30 2.26
N ILE A 88 -7.94 12.00 3.04
CA ILE A 88 -8.26 13.42 2.80
C ILE A 88 -7.00 14.29 2.90
N VAL A 89 -6.15 14.05 3.91
CA VAL A 89 -4.89 14.76 4.09
C VAL A 89 -3.97 14.55 2.88
N PHE A 90 -3.87 13.31 2.38
CA PHE A 90 -3.11 13.00 1.17
C PHE A 90 -3.60 13.81 -0.04
N GLN A 91 -4.91 13.74 -0.31
CA GLN A 91 -5.51 14.42 -1.46
C GLN A 91 -5.33 15.94 -1.40
N LYS A 92 -5.46 16.53 -0.21
CA LYS A 92 -5.38 18.00 -0.05
C LYS A 92 -3.95 18.54 -0.08
N PHE A 93 -3.00 17.85 0.56
CA PHE A 93 -1.64 18.38 0.78
C PHE A 93 -0.58 17.68 -0.06
N PHE A 94 -0.62 16.36 -0.18
CA PHE A 94 0.46 15.58 -0.80
C PHE A 94 0.27 15.36 -2.29
N GLN A 95 -0.96 15.43 -2.81
CA GLN A 95 -1.26 15.22 -4.23
C GLN A 95 -0.46 16.15 -5.16
N LYS A 96 -0.09 17.35 -4.73
CA LYS A 96 0.68 18.32 -5.55
C LYS A 96 2.20 18.14 -5.46
N GLY A 97 2.69 17.25 -4.59
CA GLY A 97 4.10 17.00 -4.37
C GLY A 97 4.76 16.11 -5.43
N THR A 98 6.09 16.05 -5.38
CA THR A 98 6.89 15.05 -6.10
C THR A 98 6.85 13.73 -5.34
N PHE A 99 6.82 12.58 -6.04
CA PHE A 99 6.78 11.27 -5.38
C PHE A 99 7.90 11.12 -4.34
N ARG A 100 9.13 11.54 -4.66
CA ARG A 100 10.27 11.53 -3.72
C ARG A 100 9.99 12.26 -2.42
N PHE A 101 9.46 13.49 -2.52
CA PHE A 101 9.15 14.31 -1.35
C PHE A 101 8.05 13.66 -0.50
N VAL A 102 7.01 13.15 -1.14
CA VAL A 102 5.91 12.49 -0.44
C VAL A 102 6.39 11.24 0.28
N PHE A 103 7.14 10.35 -0.39
CA PHE A 103 7.70 9.16 0.25
C PHE A 103 8.64 9.49 1.41
N TRP A 104 9.45 10.56 1.31
CA TRP A 104 10.27 11.00 2.43
C TRP A 104 9.42 11.48 3.60
N CYS A 105 8.43 12.33 3.34
CA CYS A 105 7.52 12.79 4.39
C CYS A 105 6.77 11.65 5.06
N THR A 106 6.21 10.70 4.29
CA THR A 106 5.49 9.55 4.86
C THR A 106 6.42 8.63 5.65
N THR A 107 7.67 8.44 5.19
CA THR A 107 8.68 7.68 5.92
C THR A 107 9.04 8.34 7.26
N PHE A 108 9.24 9.66 7.28
CA PHE A 108 9.49 10.37 8.54
C PHE A 108 8.29 10.31 9.49
N MET A 109 7.07 10.41 8.95
CA MET A 109 5.86 10.22 9.76
C MET A 109 5.75 8.80 10.31
N LYS A 110 6.12 7.76 9.54
CA LYS A 110 6.17 6.36 10.02
C LYS A 110 7.15 6.21 11.17
N ILE A 111 8.36 6.75 11.03
CA ILE A 111 9.38 6.71 12.09
C ILE A 111 8.88 7.43 13.35
N ALA A 112 8.23 8.58 13.20
CA ALA A 112 7.64 9.32 14.31
C ALA A 112 6.50 8.53 14.98
N ALA A 113 5.60 7.91 14.19
CA ALA A 113 4.54 7.05 14.69
C ALA A 113 5.11 5.86 15.49
N SER A 114 6.15 5.19 14.96
CA SER A 114 6.79 4.08 15.66
C SER A 114 7.56 4.50 16.92
N ALA A 115 8.02 5.75 17.00
CA ALA A 115 8.54 6.28 18.25
C ALA A 115 7.44 6.40 19.33
N PHE A 116 6.20 6.77 18.94
CA PHE A 116 5.06 6.74 19.88
C PHE A 116 4.76 5.32 20.36
N ASP A 117 4.84 4.31 19.49
CA ASP A 117 4.64 2.90 19.90
C ASP A 117 5.66 2.48 20.96
N ILE A 118 6.93 2.91 20.84
CA ILE A 118 7.97 2.63 21.84
C ILE A 118 7.63 3.26 23.20
N VAL A 119 7.11 4.50 23.21
CA VAL A 119 6.69 5.20 24.44
C VAL A 119 5.59 4.39 25.16
N ILE A 120 4.64 3.84 24.41
CA ILE A 120 3.55 3.03 24.94
C ILE A 120 4.07 1.68 25.45
N VAL A 121 4.92 0.98 24.67
CA VAL A 121 5.48 -0.32 25.07
C VAL A 121 6.38 -0.22 26.30
N LYS A 122 7.15 0.86 26.44
CA LYS A 122 7.99 1.13 27.63
C LYS A 122 7.20 1.65 28.83
N ARG A 123 5.89 1.85 28.69
CA ARG A 123 4.99 2.36 29.73
C ARG A 123 5.29 3.77 30.23
N TRP A 124 6.06 4.55 29.47
CA TRP A 124 6.33 5.96 29.80
C TRP A 124 5.06 6.83 29.77
N ASN A 125 4.01 6.35 29.12
CA ASN A 125 2.68 6.96 29.16
C ASN A 125 2.09 6.96 30.58
N VAL A 126 2.24 5.86 31.34
CA VAL A 126 1.71 5.75 32.70
C VAL A 126 2.53 6.58 33.68
N ASP A 127 3.86 6.64 33.49
CA ASP A 127 4.74 7.52 34.25
C ASP A 127 4.37 9.01 34.05
N ALA A 128 3.88 9.36 32.86
CA ALA A 128 3.36 10.69 32.53
C ALA A 128 1.90 10.93 32.98
N GLY A 129 1.24 9.94 33.60
CA GLY A 129 -0.14 10.03 34.09
C GLY A 129 -1.22 9.86 33.00
N ILE A 130 -0.87 9.38 31.80
CA ILE A 130 -1.81 9.15 30.71
C ILE A 130 -2.39 7.74 30.81
N PRO A 131 -3.73 7.57 30.79
CA PRO A 131 -4.34 6.25 30.85
C PRO A 131 -4.03 5.43 29.58
N ASP A 132 -3.72 4.14 29.74
CA ASP A 132 -3.33 3.23 28.66
C ASP A 132 -4.32 3.24 27.49
N LYS A 133 -5.63 3.29 27.77
CA LYS A 133 -6.68 3.35 26.74
C LYS A 133 -6.59 4.59 25.86
N ALA A 134 -6.29 5.76 26.45
CA ALA A 134 -6.16 7.00 25.69
C ALA A 134 -4.88 6.99 24.87
N ALA A 135 -3.77 6.53 25.47
CA ALA A 135 -2.50 6.41 24.76
C ALA A 135 -2.60 5.47 23.54
N TYR A 136 -3.27 4.33 23.68
CA TYR A 136 -3.55 3.41 22.57
C TYR A 136 -4.41 4.05 21.47
N ILE A 137 -5.51 4.73 21.85
CA ILE A 137 -6.39 5.38 20.85
C ILE A 137 -5.62 6.45 20.07
N PHE A 138 -4.88 7.31 20.74
CA PHE A 138 -4.16 8.40 20.06
C PHE A 138 -2.94 7.91 19.28
N GLY A 139 -2.22 6.91 19.79
CA GLY A 139 -1.05 6.34 19.14
C GLY A 139 -1.42 5.36 18.03
N ASP A 140 -1.65 4.10 18.40
CA ASP A 140 -1.83 3.01 17.45
C ASP A 140 -3.13 3.15 16.63
N ALA A 141 -4.27 3.43 17.27
CA ALA A 141 -5.54 3.48 16.53
C ALA A 141 -5.62 4.68 15.55
N ILE A 142 -5.07 5.85 15.91
CA ILE A 142 -5.16 7.06 15.07
C ILE A 142 -3.86 7.31 14.29
N VAL A 143 -2.73 7.52 14.97
CA VAL A 143 -1.49 7.97 14.33
C VAL A 143 -0.90 6.89 13.43
N TYR A 144 -0.86 5.64 13.88
CA TYR A 144 -0.35 4.54 13.05
C TYR A 144 -1.22 4.30 11.82
N GLN A 145 -2.55 4.26 11.98
CA GLN A 145 -3.45 4.03 10.85
C GLN A 145 -3.47 5.19 9.84
N LEU A 146 -3.46 6.44 10.32
CA LEU A 146 -3.38 7.63 9.47
C LEU A 146 -2.08 7.62 8.66
N THR A 147 -0.97 7.30 9.30
CA THR A 147 0.35 7.26 8.65
C THR A 147 0.45 6.11 7.64
N THR A 148 -0.11 4.95 7.98
CA THR A 148 -0.20 3.80 7.07
C THR A 148 -0.97 4.14 5.80
N MET A 149 -2.11 4.84 5.92
CA MET A 149 -2.89 5.27 4.76
C MET A 149 -2.18 6.37 3.95
N LEU A 150 -1.47 7.29 4.62
CA LEU A 150 -0.66 8.30 3.93
C LEU A 150 0.48 7.69 3.12
N ASP A 151 1.06 6.57 3.56
CA ASP A 151 2.12 5.85 2.83
C ASP A 151 1.58 4.94 1.72
N PHE A 152 0.38 4.37 1.91
CA PHE A 152 -0.27 3.49 0.93
C PHE A 152 -0.75 4.25 -0.32
N MET A 153 -1.33 5.44 -0.13
CA MET A 153 -1.86 6.27 -1.22
C MET A 153 -0.85 6.59 -2.34
N PRO A 154 0.35 7.11 -2.07
CA PRO A 154 1.32 7.40 -3.13
C PRO A 154 1.76 6.14 -3.87
N SER A 155 1.85 4.99 -3.21
CA SER A 155 2.18 3.70 -3.85
C SER A 155 1.09 3.24 -4.82
N VAL A 156 -0.18 3.38 -4.44
CA VAL A 156 -1.32 3.09 -5.33
C VAL A 156 -1.37 4.03 -6.53
N VAL A 157 -1.13 5.34 -6.30
CA VAL A 157 -1.08 6.31 -7.39
C VAL A 157 0.11 6.04 -8.31
N LEU A 158 1.27 5.67 -7.77
CA LEU A 158 2.41 5.26 -8.59
C LEU A 158 2.07 4.04 -9.46
N ASN A 159 1.44 3.02 -8.87
CA ASN A 159 0.98 1.84 -9.62
C ASN A 159 0.07 2.18 -10.79
N SER A 160 -0.94 3.04 -10.58
CA SER A 160 -1.86 3.43 -11.65
C SER A 160 -1.18 4.23 -12.75
N ARG A 161 -0.13 5.00 -12.43
CA ARG A 161 0.64 5.79 -13.40
C ARG A 161 1.66 4.97 -14.19
N LEU A 162 2.11 3.83 -13.66
CA LEU A 162 2.98 2.90 -14.37
C LEU A 162 2.23 2.03 -15.37
N CYS A 163 0.90 2.01 -15.30
CA CYS A 163 0.06 1.24 -16.22
C CYS A 163 0.01 1.87 -17.62
N PRO A 164 0.40 1.14 -18.68
CA PRO A 164 0.30 1.62 -20.06
C PRO A 164 -1.15 1.54 -20.56
N LYS A 165 -1.50 2.47 -21.47
CA LYS A 165 -2.83 2.50 -22.12
C LYS A 165 -3.12 1.18 -22.83
N GLY A 166 -4.33 0.66 -22.67
CA GLY A 166 -4.77 -0.59 -23.30
C GLY A 166 -4.46 -1.88 -22.53
N MET A 167 -3.60 -1.85 -21.50
CA MET A 167 -3.33 -3.00 -20.61
C MET A 167 -3.37 -2.63 -19.12
N GLU A 168 -4.05 -1.54 -18.78
CA GLU A 168 -3.99 -0.94 -17.45
C GLU A 168 -4.42 -1.91 -16.34
N ALA A 169 -5.51 -2.66 -16.56
CA ALA A 169 -6.02 -3.61 -15.58
C ALA A 169 -5.04 -4.77 -15.34
N THR A 170 -4.44 -5.32 -16.39
CA THR A 170 -3.51 -6.45 -16.30
C THR A 170 -2.21 -6.05 -15.61
N ILE A 171 -1.64 -4.90 -15.97
CA ILE A 171 -0.41 -4.39 -15.36
C ILE A 171 -0.68 -3.99 -13.91
N TYR A 172 -1.80 -3.33 -13.61
CA TYR A 172 -2.16 -2.99 -12.25
C TYR A 172 -2.31 -4.23 -11.36
N ALA A 173 -2.99 -5.27 -11.86
CA ALA A 173 -3.15 -6.52 -11.14
C ALA A 173 -1.81 -7.20 -10.86
N LEU A 174 -0.88 -7.17 -11.81
CA LEU A 174 0.48 -7.70 -11.63
C LEU A 174 1.24 -6.91 -10.55
N LEU A 175 1.25 -5.58 -10.63
CA LEU A 175 1.92 -4.71 -9.66
C LEU A 175 1.34 -4.89 -8.24
N ALA A 176 0.01 -4.93 -8.12
CA ALA A 176 -0.68 -5.17 -6.86
C ALA A 176 -0.42 -6.58 -6.30
N GLY A 177 -0.30 -7.58 -7.18
CA GLY A 177 0.08 -8.94 -6.78
C GLY A 177 1.47 -8.98 -6.16
N VAL A 178 2.43 -8.28 -6.78
CA VAL A 178 3.81 -8.18 -6.26
C VAL A 178 3.85 -7.40 -4.94
N SER A 179 3.10 -6.31 -4.80
CA SER A 179 3.05 -5.55 -3.53
C SER A 179 2.47 -6.38 -2.39
N ASN A 180 1.39 -7.11 -2.63
CA ASN A 180 0.80 -8.02 -1.66
C ASN A 180 1.77 -9.14 -1.26
N PHE A 181 2.52 -9.68 -2.23
CA PHE A 181 3.56 -10.66 -1.96
C PHE A 181 4.70 -10.09 -1.09
N GLY A 182 5.08 -8.82 -1.33
CA GLY A 182 6.00 -8.07 -0.47
C GLY A 182 5.51 -7.99 0.98
N GLN A 183 4.23 -7.65 1.19
CA GLN A 183 3.63 -7.59 2.53
C GLN A 183 3.62 -8.96 3.23
N VAL A 184 3.25 -10.03 2.54
CA VAL A 184 3.25 -11.39 3.11
C VAL A 184 4.66 -11.81 3.48
N SER A 185 5.64 -11.49 2.64
CA SER A 185 7.06 -11.77 2.91
C SER A 185 7.55 -10.99 4.14
N SER A 186 7.21 -9.70 4.22
CA SER A 186 7.48 -8.83 5.37
C SER A 186 6.91 -9.39 6.68
N ARG A 187 5.62 -9.80 6.70
CA ARG A 187 4.99 -10.42 7.87
C ARG A 187 5.68 -11.70 8.30
N THR A 188 6.05 -12.54 7.33
CA THR A 188 6.72 -13.81 7.63
C THR A 188 8.09 -13.56 8.24
N ILE A 189 8.85 -12.62 7.68
CA ILE A 189 10.15 -12.20 8.25
C ILE A 189 9.96 -11.58 9.63
N GLY A 190 8.94 -10.73 9.81
CA GLY A 190 8.61 -10.12 11.11
C GLY A 190 8.34 -11.16 12.19
N TYR A 191 7.59 -12.21 11.88
CA TYR A 191 7.39 -13.33 12.79
C TYR A 191 8.71 -14.06 13.12
N MET A 192 9.55 -14.32 12.12
CA MET A 192 10.83 -14.98 12.33
C MET A 192 11.80 -14.15 13.17
N VAL A 193 11.85 -12.83 12.96
CA VAL A 193 12.67 -11.92 13.78
C VAL A 193 12.13 -11.85 15.20
N SER A 194 10.80 -11.85 15.37
CA SER A 194 10.17 -11.90 16.70
C SER A 194 10.55 -13.17 17.47
N GLU A 195 10.54 -14.32 16.79
CA GLU A 195 10.96 -15.61 17.36
C GLU A 195 12.47 -15.63 17.68
N TRP A 196 13.29 -15.00 16.84
CA TRP A 196 14.75 -14.89 17.07
C TRP A 196 15.10 -13.98 18.25
N LEU A 197 14.32 -12.93 18.48
CA LEU A 197 14.41 -12.05 19.66
C LEU A 197 13.77 -12.67 20.92
N GLU A 198 13.37 -13.94 20.85
CA GLU A 198 12.75 -14.71 21.94
C GLU A 198 11.51 -14.06 22.55
N ILE A 199 10.75 -13.31 21.74
CA ILE A 199 9.49 -12.71 22.19
C ILE A 199 8.47 -13.84 22.37
N ARG A 200 8.02 -14.05 23.61
CA ARG A 200 7.05 -15.09 23.95
C ARG A 200 5.68 -14.45 24.16
N THR A 201 4.77 -14.73 23.24
CA THR A 201 3.35 -14.36 23.34
C THR A 201 2.52 -15.42 24.08
N VAL A 202 3.14 -16.54 24.46
CA VAL A 202 2.52 -17.65 25.20
C VAL A 202 3.17 -17.74 26.58
N VAL A 203 2.38 -17.98 27.62
CA VAL A 203 2.83 -18.04 29.02
C VAL A 203 3.95 -19.08 29.21
N PRO A 204 5.08 -18.75 29.86
CA PRO A 204 5.45 -17.44 30.41
C PRO A 204 5.82 -16.44 29.30
N CYS A 205 5.16 -15.29 29.32
CA CYS A 205 5.32 -14.26 28.31
C CYS A 205 6.57 -13.41 28.56
N ASP A 206 7.23 -13.00 27.48
CA ASP A 206 8.37 -12.11 27.53
C ASP A 206 8.31 -11.13 26.35
N PHE A 207 8.21 -9.83 26.69
CA PHE A 207 8.15 -8.73 25.73
C PHE A 207 9.35 -7.78 25.90
N THR A 208 10.40 -8.18 26.62
CA THR A 208 11.57 -7.34 26.92
C THR A 208 12.24 -6.82 25.65
N ASN A 209 12.26 -7.64 24.60
CA ASN A 209 12.89 -7.33 23.32
C ASN A 209 11.95 -6.69 22.28
N LEU A 210 10.66 -6.49 22.60
CA LEU A 210 9.69 -5.87 21.70
C LEU A 210 10.11 -4.47 21.20
N PRO A 211 10.67 -3.57 22.04
CA PRO A 211 11.16 -2.28 21.56
C PRO A 211 12.27 -2.40 20.51
N TYR A 212 13.17 -3.38 20.65
CA TYR A 212 14.23 -3.61 19.67
C TYR A 212 13.66 -4.07 18.32
N LEU A 213 12.62 -4.91 18.34
CA LEU A 213 11.91 -5.30 17.13
C LEU A 213 11.30 -4.09 16.40
N ILE A 214 10.65 -3.18 17.13
CA ILE A 214 10.06 -1.95 16.57
C ILE A 214 11.14 -1.05 15.98
N ILE A 215 12.25 -0.85 16.69
CA ILE A 215 13.38 -0.03 16.21
C ILE A 215 13.95 -0.62 14.90
N ILE A 216 14.18 -1.93 14.86
CA ILE A 216 14.75 -2.57 13.68
C ILE A 216 13.76 -2.53 12.51
N GLY A 217 12.52 -2.95 12.74
CA GLY A 217 11.55 -3.16 11.66
C GLY A 217 10.84 -1.91 11.16
N HIS A 218 10.60 -0.91 12.02
CA HIS A 218 9.87 0.30 11.65
C HIS A 218 10.72 1.59 11.64
N MET A 219 11.90 1.63 12.29
CA MET A 219 12.78 2.80 12.21
C MET A 219 13.94 2.59 11.24
N LEU A 220 14.75 1.54 11.46
CA LEU A 220 15.97 1.33 10.68
C LEU A 220 15.66 0.90 9.24
N MET A 221 14.72 -0.02 9.08
CA MET A 221 14.36 -0.56 7.78
C MET A 221 13.75 0.52 6.85
N PRO A 222 12.73 1.30 7.25
CA PRO A 222 12.22 2.37 6.39
C PRO A 222 13.25 3.47 6.10
N LEU A 223 14.20 3.71 7.00
CA LEU A 223 15.30 4.65 6.73
C LEU A 223 16.18 4.20 5.55
N LEU A 224 16.34 2.89 5.36
CA LEU A 224 17.05 2.32 4.20
C LEU A 224 16.30 2.58 2.88
N LEU A 225 14.99 2.82 2.91
CA LEU A 225 14.21 3.17 1.71
C LEU A 225 14.54 4.58 1.20
N LEU A 226 14.98 5.51 2.06
CA LEU A 226 15.28 6.89 1.66
C LEU A 226 16.34 6.97 0.54
N PRO A 227 17.54 6.37 0.63
CA PRO A 227 18.49 6.38 -0.49
C PRO A 227 17.96 5.63 -1.71
N LEU A 228 17.17 4.57 -1.50
CA LEU A 228 16.61 3.77 -2.59
C LEU A 228 15.56 4.54 -3.41
N THR A 229 14.76 5.41 -2.77
CA THR A 229 13.81 6.28 -3.48
C THR A 229 14.51 7.20 -4.49
N VAL A 230 15.73 7.66 -4.19
CA VAL A 230 16.51 8.53 -5.08
C VAL A 230 17.07 7.75 -6.27
N LEU A 231 17.50 6.51 -6.02
CA LEU A 231 18.09 5.64 -7.04
C LEU A 231 17.03 5.10 -8.02
N LEU A 232 15.87 4.69 -7.50
CA LEU A 232 14.92 3.89 -8.25
C LEU A 232 13.77 4.71 -8.83
N LEU A 233 13.42 5.83 -8.20
CA LEU A 233 12.28 6.66 -8.61
C LEU A 233 12.77 7.98 -9.22
N PRO A 234 12.36 8.34 -10.45
CA PRO A 234 12.69 9.64 -11.02
C PRO A 234 11.91 10.77 -10.31
N PRO A 235 12.39 12.03 -10.35
CA PRO A 235 11.78 13.15 -9.62
C PRO A 235 10.50 13.66 -10.33
N HIS A 236 9.52 12.78 -10.53
CA HIS A 236 8.25 13.12 -11.18
C HIS A 236 7.21 13.59 -10.17
N ARG A 237 6.37 14.52 -10.60
CA ARG A 237 5.20 14.94 -9.82
C ARG A 237 4.11 13.89 -9.88
N ILE A 238 3.36 13.76 -8.79
CA ILE A 238 2.26 12.80 -8.67
C ILE A 238 1.16 13.04 -9.74
N ASN A 239 1.02 14.30 -10.19
CA ASN A 239 0.02 14.71 -11.17
C ASN A 239 0.51 14.71 -12.62
N GLU A 240 1.78 14.41 -12.88
CA GLU A 240 2.34 14.40 -14.24
C GLU A 240 2.45 12.96 -14.77
N PRO A 241 2.20 12.72 -16.07
CA PRO A 241 2.40 11.40 -16.65
C PRO A 241 3.89 11.01 -16.57
N VAL A 242 4.16 9.73 -16.28
CA VAL A 242 5.54 9.23 -16.24
C VAL A 242 6.10 9.24 -17.66
N THR A 243 7.05 10.14 -17.92
CA THR A 243 7.70 10.26 -19.23
C THR A 243 8.43 8.96 -19.58
N GLY A 244 8.11 8.38 -20.74
CA GLY A 244 8.60 7.07 -21.19
C GLY A 244 7.51 6.02 -21.41
N ILE A 245 6.24 6.34 -21.12
CA ILE A 245 5.08 5.47 -21.37
C ILE A 245 4.21 5.95 -22.57
N GLU A 246 4.46 7.13 -23.15
CA GLU A 246 3.73 7.61 -24.33
C GLU A 246 4.59 7.58 -25.60
N ASP A 247 4.24 6.64 -26.50
CA ASP A 247 4.07 6.81 -27.96
C ASP A 247 3.94 5.43 -28.66
N ARG A 248 2.86 4.71 -28.36
CA ARG A 248 2.19 3.94 -29.41
C ARG A 248 0.79 4.49 -29.46
N ASP A 249 0.58 5.43 -30.39
CA ASP A 249 -0.75 5.79 -30.83
C ASP A 249 -1.59 4.52 -30.97
N PRO A 250 -2.83 4.48 -30.46
CA PRO A 250 -3.76 3.51 -31.00
C PRO A 250 -3.84 3.82 -32.49
N ASP A 251 -3.52 2.82 -33.31
CA ASP A 251 -3.76 2.79 -34.75
C ASP A 251 -5.05 3.58 -35.04
N PRO A 252 -5.03 4.62 -35.92
CA PRO A 252 -6.15 5.53 -36.06
C PRO A 252 -7.43 4.70 -36.20
N ALA A 253 -8.37 4.95 -35.28
CA ALA A 253 -9.65 4.25 -35.23
C ALA A 253 -10.16 4.04 -36.66
N PRO A 254 -10.61 2.82 -37.01
CA PRO A 254 -11.06 2.55 -38.37
C PRO A 254 -12.10 3.60 -38.71
N LYS A 255 -11.79 4.41 -39.74
CA LYS A 255 -12.62 5.52 -40.20
C LYS A 255 -14.05 4.99 -40.24
N THR A 256 -14.89 5.49 -39.35
CA THR A 256 -16.31 5.18 -39.36
C THR A 256 -16.79 5.49 -40.78
N MET A 257 -17.25 4.45 -41.49
CA MET A 257 -17.89 4.62 -42.78
C MET A 257 -19.00 5.67 -42.61
N PRO A 258 -19.18 6.59 -43.56
CA PRO A 258 -20.31 7.50 -43.52
C PRO A 258 -21.60 6.68 -43.41
N ARG A 259 -22.41 6.95 -42.38
CA ARG A 259 -23.77 6.43 -42.30
C ARG A 259 -24.49 6.87 -43.57
N GLU A 260 -24.87 5.92 -44.42
CA GLU A 260 -25.85 6.17 -45.47
C GLU A 260 -27.12 6.71 -44.81
N VAL A 261 -27.42 7.97 -45.13
CA VAL A 261 -28.67 8.64 -44.80
C VAL A 261 -29.77 7.93 -45.57
N GLY A 262 -30.81 7.52 -44.85
CA GLY A 262 -31.86 6.64 -45.36
C GLY A 262 -32.55 7.17 -46.61
N GLY A 263 -32.65 6.30 -47.61
CA GLY A 263 -33.64 6.41 -48.68
C GLY A 263 -35.00 5.97 -48.18
N LYS A 264 -35.95 6.91 -48.13
CA LYS A 264 -37.39 6.63 -48.16
C LYS A 264 -37.95 7.23 -49.46
N HIS A 265 -38.89 6.47 -50.03
CA HIS A 265 -39.65 6.64 -51.29
C HIS A 265 -38.94 6.05 -52.52
N ALA A 266 -39.59 5.24 -53.36
CA ALA A 266 -41.03 5.18 -53.67
C ALA A 266 -41.51 3.76 -53.96
N ALA A 267 -42.77 3.50 -53.59
CA ALA A 267 -43.59 2.42 -54.10
C ALA A 267 -44.44 2.97 -55.26
N GLY A 268 -44.74 2.12 -56.24
CA GLY A 268 -45.91 2.27 -57.12
C GLY A 268 -45.61 2.68 -58.55
N GLU A 269 -45.48 1.68 -59.42
CA GLU A 269 -45.84 1.77 -60.84
C GLU A 269 -47.33 2.12 -61.00
N GLY A 270 -47.65 2.91 -62.01
CA GLY A 270 -49.00 3.31 -62.38
C GLY A 270 -48.96 4.32 -63.52
N SER A 271 -48.70 3.81 -64.72
CA SER A 271 -48.98 4.48 -66.00
C SER A 271 -50.49 4.62 -66.17
N ASP A 272 -50.98 5.80 -66.53
CA ASP A 272 -52.13 5.98 -67.42
C ASP A 272 -52.00 7.33 -68.13
N ASP A 273 -52.14 7.26 -69.45
CA ASP A 273 -52.04 8.28 -70.47
C ASP A 273 -53.16 9.33 -70.38
N GLU A 274 -52.90 10.57 -70.85
CA GLU A 274 -53.77 11.27 -71.80
C GLU A 274 -53.16 12.61 -72.28
N ASP A 275 -52.73 12.58 -73.55
CA ASP A 275 -52.78 13.57 -74.62
C ASP A 275 -52.92 15.07 -74.32
N ASN A 276 -51.97 15.84 -74.90
CA ASN A 276 -52.32 17.04 -75.66
C ASN A 276 -51.27 17.37 -76.74
N MET A 277 -51.43 16.85 -77.97
CA MET A 277 -50.94 17.53 -79.18
C MET A 277 -51.69 17.06 -80.43
N SER A 278 -52.49 18.00 -81.00
CA SER A 278 -52.91 18.14 -82.42
C SER A 278 -53.64 17.00 -83.12
#